data_AF-A0A383EVH2-F1
#
_entry.id   AF-A0A383EVH2-F1
#
_cell.length_a   1.000
_cell.length_b   1.000
_cell.length_c   1.000
_cell.angle_alpha   90.00
_cell.angle_beta   90.00
_cell.angle_gamma   90.00
#
_symmetry.space_group_name_H-M   'P 1'
#
loop_
_entity.id
_entity.type
_entity.pdbx_description
1 polymer ?
#
loop_
_entity_poly.entity_id
_entity_poly.type
_entity_poly.pdbx_seq_one_letter_code
_entity_poly.pdbx_strand_id
1 'polypeptide(L)'
;YCLTDFSKPNSGITLLVAGSHRLTNPLHFDRQDLQQPEADIYPDKVVELSLHPGDAYLFSTLIYHTPAVNFTNSVAKVLMANYAYRWWGEPVYQTTDEVFDKVDEVGTQLLGKRISGNLPLTEWAKEHDILSNEPQMRIYV
;
A
#
# COMPACT_ATOMS: atom_id res chain seq x y z
N TYR A 1 0.82 -8.01 1.68
CA TYR A 1 0.87 -9.49 1.66
C TYR A 1 0.26 -10.03 2.93
N CYS A 2 -0.74 -10.88 2.81
CA CYS A 2 -1.40 -11.54 3.93
C CYS A 2 -0.56 -12.72 4.40
N LEU A 3 -0.09 -12.69 5.65
CA LEU A 3 0.68 -13.79 6.25
C LEU A 3 -0.22 -14.77 7.02
N THR A 4 -1.47 -14.36 7.27
CA THR A 4 -2.52 -15.13 7.94
C THR A 4 -3.82 -15.02 7.15
N ASP A 5 -4.82 -15.82 7.53
CA ASP A 5 -6.11 -15.87 6.86
C ASP A 5 -7.01 -14.70 7.25
N PHE A 6 -7.60 -14.06 6.26
CA PHE A 6 -8.58 -12.97 6.37
C PHE A 6 -9.85 -13.29 5.57
N SER A 7 -10.09 -14.57 5.27
CA SER A 7 -11.27 -15.02 4.50
C SER A 7 -12.60 -14.67 5.18
N LYS A 8 -12.60 -14.54 6.51
CA LYS A 8 -13.76 -14.17 7.32
C LYS A 8 -13.84 -12.66 7.53
N PRO A 9 -15.07 -12.10 7.60
CA PRO A 9 -15.25 -10.69 7.95
C PRO A 9 -14.74 -10.42 9.37
N ASN A 10 -14.44 -9.16 9.65
CA ASN A 10 -13.97 -8.67 10.95
C ASN A 10 -12.68 -9.37 11.44
N SER A 11 -11.81 -9.72 10.50
CA SER A 11 -10.56 -10.47 10.76
C SER A 11 -9.33 -9.58 10.98
N GLY A 12 -9.52 -8.25 11.02
CA GLY A 12 -8.43 -7.31 11.25
C GLY A 12 -7.63 -6.94 10.01
N ILE A 13 -8.13 -7.23 8.81
CA ILE A 13 -7.51 -6.80 7.55
C ILE A 13 -7.58 -5.27 7.41
N THR A 14 -6.75 -4.68 6.54
CA THR A 14 -6.86 -3.25 6.22
C THR A 14 -8.21 -2.95 5.57
N LEU A 15 -8.95 -1.99 6.13
CA LEU A 15 -10.10 -1.37 5.49
C LEU A 15 -9.64 -0.30 4.53
N LEU A 16 -10.31 -0.23 3.38
CA LEU A 16 -10.00 0.72 2.31
C LEU A 16 -11.28 1.46 1.93
N VAL A 17 -11.19 2.76 1.64
CA VAL A 17 -12.30 3.48 1.00
C VAL A 17 -12.06 3.54 -0.51
N ALA A 18 -12.82 2.74 -1.26
CA ALA A 18 -12.62 2.61 -2.70
C ALA A 18 -12.85 3.95 -3.42
N GLY A 19 -11.86 4.35 -4.24
CA GLY A 19 -11.91 5.58 -5.03
C GLY A 19 -11.58 6.87 -4.26
N SER A 20 -11.25 6.78 -2.97
CA SER A 20 -11.02 7.95 -2.12
C SER A 20 -9.80 8.81 -2.50
N HIS A 21 -8.85 8.26 -3.26
CA HIS A 21 -7.73 8.99 -3.88
C HIS A 21 -8.15 10.08 -4.87
N ARG A 22 -9.42 10.12 -5.28
CA ARG A 22 -10.00 11.15 -6.17
C ARG A 22 -10.79 12.22 -5.43
N LEU A 23 -10.90 12.11 -4.10
CA LEU A 23 -11.64 13.10 -3.32
C LEU A 23 -10.88 14.42 -3.32
N THR A 24 -11.61 15.50 -3.57
CA THR A 24 -11.12 16.87 -3.44
C THR A 24 -11.50 17.50 -2.10
N ASN A 25 -12.32 16.81 -1.31
CA ASN A 25 -12.78 17.19 0.03
C ASN A 25 -12.46 16.07 1.02
N PRO A 26 -12.35 16.36 2.33
CA PRO A 26 -12.13 15.34 3.35
C PRO A 26 -13.19 14.23 3.31
N LEU A 27 -12.77 13.02 3.68
CA LEU A 27 -13.65 11.86 3.82
C LEU A 27 -14.80 12.19 4.78
N HIS A 28 -16.03 12.00 4.31
CA HIS A 28 -17.24 12.21 5.10
C HIS A 28 -17.68 10.89 5.73
N PHE A 29 -18.08 10.95 7.00
CA PHE A 29 -18.73 9.85 7.70
C PHE A 29 -20.19 10.26 7.84
N ASP A 30 -21.08 9.54 7.16
CA ASP A 30 -22.51 9.83 7.23
C ASP A 30 -22.99 9.58 8.66
N ARG A 31 -23.58 10.61 9.26
CA ARG A 31 -24.28 10.47 10.54
C ARG A 31 -25.50 9.59 10.35
N GLN A 32 -25.43 8.32 10.74
CA GLN A 32 -26.55 7.40 10.61
C GLN A 32 -27.67 7.70 11.63
N ASP A 33 -27.31 8.19 12.82
CA ASP A 33 -28.26 8.63 13.85
C ASP A 33 -27.67 9.72 14.76
N LEU A 34 -28.34 10.88 14.87
CA LEU A 34 -27.94 11.96 15.77
C LEU A 34 -27.99 11.59 17.26
N GLN A 35 -28.71 10.51 17.61
CA GLN A 35 -28.79 9.99 18.98
C GLN A 35 -27.82 8.83 19.25
N GLN A 36 -27.14 8.30 18.22
CA GLN A 36 -26.12 7.27 18.35
C GLN A 36 -24.89 7.66 17.52
N PRO A 37 -24.10 8.65 17.97
CA PRO A 37 -22.90 9.11 17.25
C PRO A 37 -21.84 7.99 17.04
N GLU A 38 -21.92 6.90 17.80
CA GLU A 38 -21.14 5.68 17.63
C GLU A 38 -21.63 4.76 16.49
N ALA A 39 -22.82 4.97 15.94
CA ALA A 39 -23.36 4.23 14.80
C ALA A 39 -22.70 4.63 13.46
N ASP A 40 -21.91 5.71 13.46
CA ASP A 40 -21.13 6.19 12.32
C ASP A 40 -19.83 5.38 12.16
N ILE A 41 -19.97 4.07 11.95
CA ILE A 41 -18.81 3.18 12.06
C ILE A 41 -17.94 3.26 10.79
N TYR A 42 -18.56 3.45 9.61
CA TYR A 42 -17.85 3.42 8.33
C TYR A 42 -18.39 4.43 7.31
N PRO A 43 -17.50 5.12 6.58
CA PRO A 43 -17.90 5.96 5.45
C PRO A 43 -18.38 5.10 4.27
N ASP A 44 -19.07 5.75 3.33
CA ASP A 44 -19.47 5.13 2.08
C ASP A 44 -18.28 4.47 1.36
N LYS A 45 -18.53 3.31 0.74
CA LYS A 45 -17.54 2.56 -0.05
C LYS A 45 -16.34 2.05 0.74
N VAL A 46 -16.46 1.87 2.06
CA VAL A 46 -15.54 1.00 2.78
C VAL A 46 -15.60 -0.40 2.19
N VAL A 47 -14.42 -0.97 1.99
CA VAL A 47 -14.22 -2.33 1.53
C VAL A 47 -13.37 -3.06 2.56
N GLU A 48 -13.89 -4.17 3.05
CA GLU A 48 -13.13 -5.20 3.77
C GLU A 48 -12.81 -6.33 2.78
N LEU A 49 -11.53 -6.61 2.58
CA LEU A 49 -11.10 -7.62 1.63
C LEU A 49 -11.13 -9.02 2.26
N SER A 50 -11.70 -9.99 1.56
CA SER A 50 -11.60 -11.41 1.91
C SER A 50 -10.37 -12.00 1.21
N LEU A 51 -9.33 -12.32 1.98
CA LEU A 51 -8.01 -12.70 1.47
C LEU A 51 -7.48 -13.94 2.21
N HIS A 52 -6.77 -14.80 1.49
CA HIS A 52 -6.12 -15.98 2.03
C HIS A 52 -4.63 -15.70 2.33
N PRO A 53 -3.97 -16.56 3.13
CA PRO A 53 -2.52 -16.49 3.29
C PRO A 53 -1.81 -16.55 1.94
N GLY A 54 -0.88 -15.64 1.70
CA GLY A 54 -0.16 -15.49 0.43
C GLY A 54 -0.75 -14.43 -0.51
N ASP A 55 -2.02 -14.05 -0.34
CA ASP A 55 -2.62 -13.01 -1.18
C ASP A 55 -1.96 -11.65 -0.93
N ALA A 56 -1.99 -10.81 -1.97
CA ALA A 56 -1.48 -9.45 -1.93
C ALA A 56 -2.49 -8.49 -2.53
N TYR A 57 -2.56 -7.30 -1.96
CA TYR A 57 -3.34 -6.18 -2.47
C TYR A 57 -2.44 -4.95 -2.53
N LEU A 58 -2.61 -4.19 -3.60
CA LEU A 58 -1.88 -2.95 -3.87
C LEU A 58 -2.88 -1.79 -3.84
N PHE A 59 -2.54 -0.74 -3.11
CA PHE A 59 -3.33 0.48 -3.06
C PHE A 59 -2.42 1.71 -3.03
N SER A 60 -2.94 2.84 -3.54
CA SER A 60 -2.25 4.12 -3.48
C SER A 60 -2.24 4.64 -2.04
N THR A 61 -1.15 5.31 -1.62
CA THR A 61 -1.08 6.00 -0.33
C THR A 61 -2.11 7.13 -0.18
N LEU A 62 -2.74 7.56 -1.28
CA LEU A 62 -3.84 8.53 -1.30
C LEU A 62 -5.20 7.91 -0.97
N ILE A 63 -5.31 6.58 -0.89
CA ILE A 63 -6.53 5.92 -0.44
C ILE A 63 -6.64 6.08 1.07
N TYR A 64 -7.80 6.51 1.56
CA TYR A 64 -8.12 6.42 2.98
C TYR A 64 -8.18 4.96 3.42
N HIS A 65 -7.47 4.64 4.48
CA HIS A 65 -7.34 3.27 4.99
C HIS A 65 -7.09 3.26 6.48
N THR A 66 -7.43 2.15 7.12
CA THR A 66 -7.18 1.90 8.55
C THR A 66 -7.09 0.39 8.79
N PRO A 67 -6.31 -0.10 9.77
CA PRO A 67 -6.50 -1.47 10.24
C PRO A 67 -7.94 -1.65 10.75
N ALA A 68 -8.60 -2.77 10.40
CA ALA A 68 -9.86 -3.17 11.02
C ALA A 68 -9.64 -3.66 12.46
N VAL A 69 -10.69 -3.60 13.28
CA VAL A 69 -10.71 -4.33 14.55
C VAL A 69 -10.80 -5.83 14.26
N ASN A 70 -9.96 -6.62 14.92
CA ASN A 70 -9.96 -8.07 14.78
C ASN A 70 -10.84 -8.71 15.86
N PHE A 71 -11.99 -9.27 15.46
CA PHE A 71 -12.93 -9.94 16.34
C PHE A 71 -12.76 -11.48 16.34
N THR A 72 -11.70 -11.98 15.72
CA THR A 72 -11.40 -13.41 15.66
C THR A 72 -10.38 -13.81 16.73
N ASN A 73 -10.24 -15.12 16.95
CA ASN A 73 -9.21 -15.69 17.84
C ASN A 73 -7.85 -15.87 17.15
N SER A 74 -7.69 -15.41 15.91
CA SER A 74 -6.43 -15.53 15.16
C SER A 74 -5.68 -14.20 15.15
N VAL A 75 -4.35 -14.25 15.24
CA VAL A 75 -3.52 -13.04 15.16
C VAL A 75 -3.44 -12.58 13.69
N ALA A 76 -3.90 -11.37 13.41
CA ALA A 76 -3.77 -10.75 12.09
C ALA A 76 -2.30 -10.38 11.82
N LYS A 77 -1.72 -10.91 10.73
CA LYS A 77 -0.35 -10.58 10.29
C LYS A 77 -0.33 -10.21 8.81
N VAL A 78 0.20 -9.03 8.52
CA VAL A 78 0.37 -8.50 7.16
C VAL A 78 1.79 -7.98 7.01
N LEU A 79 2.43 -8.32 5.90
CA LEU A 79 3.66 -7.66 5.46
C LEU A 79 3.30 -6.53 4.48
N MET A 80 3.64 -5.30 4.85
CA MET A 80 3.44 -4.12 4.01
C MET A 80 4.77 -3.73 3.35
N ALA A 81 4.82 -3.78 2.02
CA ALA A 81 5.92 -3.25 1.22
C ALA A 81 5.48 -1.92 0.62
N ASN A 82 6.14 -0.83 0.99
CA ASN A 82 5.83 0.51 0.51
C ASN A 82 6.78 0.89 -0.62
N TYR A 83 6.22 1.38 -1.72
CA TYR A 83 6.99 1.93 -2.84
C TYR A 83 6.81 3.44 -2.84
N ALA A 84 7.92 4.17 -2.92
CA ALA A 84 7.92 5.62 -2.99
C ALA A 84 8.83 6.08 -4.14
N TYR A 85 8.57 7.27 -4.64
CA TYR A 85 9.48 7.89 -5.60
C TYR A 85 10.83 8.15 -4.95
N ARG A 86 11.90 7.97 -5.72
CA ARG A 86 13.27 8.18 -5.24
C ARG A 86 13.55 9.61 -4.77
N TRP A 87 12.79 10.60 -5.23
CA TRP A 87 12.92 12.00 -4.79
C TRP A 87 12.22 12.29 -3.45
N TRP A 88 11.37 11.38 -2.95
CA TRP A 88 10.59 11.57 -1.71
C TRP A 88 11.46 11.53 -0.43
N GLY A 89 12.76 11.25 -0.54
CA GLY A 89 13.74 11.35 0.54
C GLY A 89 14.61 10.11 0.70
N GLU A 90 15.52 10.15 1.68
CA GLU A 90 16.30 8.98 2.09
C GLU A 90 15.41 7.96 2.80
N PRO A 91 15.66 6.64 2.64
CA PRO A 91 14.99 5.63 3.43
C PRO A 91 15.25 5.88 4.92
N VAL A 92 14.19 5.84 5.73
CA VAL A 92 14.27 5.98 7.20
C VAL A 92 15.10 4.84 7.82
N TYR A 93 15.21 3.70 7.13
CA TYR A 93 16.02 2.55 7.53
C TYR A 93 16.98 2.16 6.42
N GLN A 94 18.27 2.27 6.68
CA GLN A 94 19.31 1.76 5.78
C GLN A 94 19.50 0.27 6.02
N THR A 95 19.54 -0.51 4.93
CA THR A 95 19.90 -1.93 5.00
C THR A 95 21.42 -2.11 5.09
N THR A 96 21.88 -3.33 5.36
CA THR A 96 23.32 -3.65 5.46
C THR A 96 23.89 -4.20 4.14
N ASP A 97 25.20 -4.12 3.97
CA ASP A 97 25.89 -4.71 2.81
C ASP A 97 25.61 -6.21 2.67
N GLU A 98 25.49 -6.94 3.79
CA GLU A 98 25.14 -8.37 3.79
C GLU A 98 23.79 -8.66 3.14
N VAL A 99 22.84 -7.71 3.19
CA VAL A 99 21.55 -7.84 2.50
C VAL A 99 21.71 -7.55 1.02
N PHE A 100 22.52 -6.55 0.65
CA PHE A 100 22.79 -6.23 -0.75
C PHE A 100 23.49 -7.37 -1.49
N ASP A 101 24.36 -8.12 -0.82
CA ASP A 101 25.04 -9.28 -1.39
C ASP A 101 24.10 -10.45 -1.73
N LYS A 102 22.84 -10.41 -1.26
CA LYS A 102 21.83 -11.46 -1.45
C LYS A 102 20.79 -11.13 -2.52
N VAL A 103 20.90 -9.98 -3.18
CA VAL A 103 19.93 -9.51 -4.19
C VAL A 103 20.63 -9.08 -5.47
N ASP A 104 19.90 -9.08 -6.57
CA ASP A 104 20.38 -8.54 -7.85
C ASP A 104 20.38 -7.00 -7.87
N GLU A 105 20.69 -6.41 -9.03
CA GLU A 105 20.75 -4.95 -9.18
C GLU A 105 19.37 -4.29 -9.02
N VAL A 106 18.29 -4.96 -9.43
CA VAL A 106 16.91 -4.48 -9.26
C VAL A 106 16.53 -4.48 -7.79
N GLY A 107 16.77 -5.59 -7.09
CA GLY A 107 16.55 -5.71 -5.65
C GLY A 107 17.39 -4.71 -4.86
N THR A 108 18.65 -4.53 -5.24
CA THR A 108 19.54 -3.49 -4.70
C THR A 108 18.93 -2.08 -4.83
N GLN A 109 18.37 -1.76 -5.99
CA GLN A 109 17.70 -0.49 -6.22
C GLN A 109 16.42 -0.35 -5.38
N LEU A 110 15.60 -1.40 -5.32
CA LEU A 110 14.34 -1.40 -4.55
C LEU A 110 14.57 -1.30 -3.03
N LEU A 111 15.69 -1.81 -2.54
CA LEU A 111 16.14 -1.66 -1.15
C LEU A 111 16.78 -0.30 -0.86
N GLY A 112 16.84 0.60 -1.84
CA GLY A 112 17.22 1.99 -1.64
C GLY A 112 18.70 2.31 -1.83
N LYS A 113 19.53 1.38 -2.37
CA LYS A 113 20.91 1.73 -2.73
C LYS A 113 20.88 2.82 -3.79
N ARG A 114 21.57 3.93 -3.54
CA ARG A 114 21.70 5.01 -4.52
C ARG A 114 22.59 4.55 -5.67
N ILE A 115 21.96 4.22 -6.79
CA ILE A 115 22.63 3.95 -8.07
C ILE A 115 22.71 5.25 -8.88
N SER A 116 23.86 5.52 -9.50
CA SER A 116 24.06 6.61 -10.47
C SER A 116 24.00 6.05 -11.91
N GLY A 117 23.51 6.84 -12.86
CA GLY A 117 23.39 6.42 -14.26
C GLY A 117 22.13 5.62 -14.54
N ASN A 118 22.26 4.51 -15.28
CA ASN A 118 21.14 3.66 -15.66
C ASN A 118 20.47 3.07 -14.41
N LEU A 119 19.15 3.01 -14.42
CA LEU A 119 18.34 2.48 -13.32
C LEU A 119 17.94 1.05 -13.66
N PRO A 120 18.47 0.02 -12.97
CA PRO A 120 18.16 -1.39 -13.27
C PRO A 120 16.66 -1.70 -13.40
N LEU A 121 15.82 -1.13 -12.53
CA LEU A 121 14.37 -1.33 -12.59
C LEU A 121 13.74 -0.74 -13.86
N THR A 122 14.30 0.36 -14.37
CA THR A 122 13.83 0.98 -15.62
C THR A 122 14.20 0.11 -16.82
N GLU A 123 15.42 -0.42 -16.86
CA GLU A 123 15.83 -1.32 -17.94
C GLU A 123 15.04 -2.63 -17.90
N TRP A 124 14.89 -3.23 -16.72
CA TRP A 124 14.04 -4.41 -16.53
C TRP A 124 12.61 -4.17 -17.03
N ALA A 125 12.02 -3.01 -16.72
CA ALA A 125 10.66 -2.69 -17.17
C ALA A 125 10.56 -2.45 -18.68
N LYS A 126 11.61 -1.97 -19.34
CA LYS A 126 11.68 -1.89 -20.81
C LYS A 126 11.76 -3.28 -21.44
N GLU A 127 12.62 -4.15 -20.91
CA GLU A 127 12.79 -5.52 -21.40
C GLU A 127 11.51 -6.36 -21.31
N HIS A 128 10.61 -6.02 -20.39
CA HIS A 128 9.33 -6.70 -20.19
C HIS A 128 8.13 -5.95 -20.80
N ASP A 129 8.35 -4.90 -21.58
CA ASP A 129 7.29 -4.08 -22.19
C ASP A 129 6.28 -3.48 -21.18
N ILE A 130 6.72 -3.22 -19.95
CA ILE A 130 5.91 -2.62 -18.86
C ILE A 130 6.08 -1.10 -18.82
N LEU A 131 7.17 -0.57 -19.39
CA LEU A 131 7.43 0.86 -19.36
C LEU A 131 6.44 1.60 -20.28
N SER A 132 5.57 2.40 -19.68
CA SER A 132 4.67 3.28 -20.43
C SER A 132 5.42 4.48 -21.01
N ASN A 133 5.12 4.84 -22.25
CA ASN A 133 5.57 6.07 -22.90
C ASN A 133 4.85 7.34 -22.39
N GLU A 134 3.82 7.16 -21.55
CA GLU A 134 3.14 8.28 -20.90
C GLU A 134 4.08 8.97 -19.90
N PRO A 135 4.12 10.31 -19.86
CA PRO A 135 4.94 11.02 -18.90
C PRO A 135 4.55 10.58 -17.48
N GLN A 136 5.55 10.11 -16.72
CA GLN A 136 5.38 9.73 -15.33
C GLN A 136 5.12 10.98 -14.48
N MET A 137 3.86 11.38 -14.46
CA MET A 137 3.23 12.43 -13.65
C MET A 137 3.40 13.89 -14.13
N ARG A 138 2.23 14.56 -14.25
CA ARG A 138 2.12 16.02 -14.18
C ARG A 138 2.19 16.42 -12.71
N ILE A 139 3.24 17.12 -12.32
CA ILE A 139 3.27 17.81 -11.02
C ILE A 139 2.26 18.96 -11.13
N TYR A 140 1.12 18.84 -10.46
CA TYR A 140 0.29 20.01 -10.16
C TYR A 140 0.97 20.68 -8.95
N VAL A 141 1.76 21.72 -9.23
CA VAL A 141 2.22 22.69 -8.23
C VAL A 141 1.09 23.66 -7.94
#